data_AF-A0A1B8EGV5-F1
#
_entry.id   AF-A0A1B8EGV5-F1
#
_cell.length_a   1.000
_cell.length_b   1.000
_cell.length_c   1.000
_cell.angle_alpha   90.00
_cell.angle_beta   90.00
_cell.angle_gamma   90.00
#
_symmetry.space_group_name_H-M   'P 1'
#
loop_
_entity.id
_entity.type
_entity.pdbx_description
1 polymer ?
#
loop_
_entity_poly.entity_id
_entity_poly.type
_entity_poly.pdbx_seq_one_letter_code
_entity_poly.pdbx_strand_id
1 'polypeptide(L)'
;MAPSERGWKMIIIVSVLVGLATIATVLRVFARLKRRVKIEIDDYLCFTALFLLYGMLVQLIFWCAIGGNGTHFSELSPETLIIFGKIFIANQFTYFALCPVLKISIICFYRRIFSGATFHRISALINWLIGLWAAAIFLTCALQCRPLRGYWDKSVPA
;
A
#
# COMPACT_ATOMS: atom_id res chain seq x y z
N MET A 1 16.34 -0.34 -19.31
CA MET A 1 15.86 -1.59 -19.95
C MET A 1 14.35 -1.50 -20.06
N ALA A 2 13.75 -2.08 -21.11
CA ALA A 2 12.30 -2.19 -21.16
C ALA A 2 11.82 -3.25 -20.14
N PRO A 3 10.65 -3.10 -19.51
CA PRO A 3 10.08 -4.12 -18.63
C PRO A 3 9.93 -5.47 -19.35
N SER A 4 10.06 -6.57 -18.61
CA SER A 4 9.76 -7.90 -19.14
C SER A 4 8.27 -8.04 -19.48
N GLU A 5 7.90 -9.06 -20.27
CA GLU A 5 6.49 -9.33 -20.58
C GLU A 5 5.63 -9.49 -19.31
N ARG A 6 6.19 -10.14 -18.28
CA ARG A 6 5.54 -10.27 -16.96
C ARG A 6 5.43 -8.92 -16.25
N GLY A 7 6.48 -8.10 -16.32
CA GLY A 7 6.49 -6.75 -15.77
C GLY A 7 5.40 -5.87 -16.39
N TRP A 8 5.23 -5.91 -17.71
CA TRP A 8 4.13 -5.23 -18.41
C TRP A 8 2.76 -5.72 -17.97
N LYS A 9 2.56 -7.05 -17.89
CA LYS A 9 1.30 -7.63 -17.39
C LYS A 9 0.96 -7.13 -15.98
N MET A 10 1.95 -7.08 -15.08
CA MET A 10 1.77 -6.55 -13.73
C MET A 10 1.35 -5.07 -13.74
N ILE A 11 2.06 -4.23 -14.50
CA ILE A 11 1.75 -2.79 -14.59
C ILE A 11 0.33 -2.58 -15.13
N ILE A 12 -0.07 -3.29 -16.19
CA ILE A 12 -1.39 -3.15 -16.80
C ILE A 12 -2.48 -3.54 -15.80
N ILE A 13 -2.37 -4.72 -15.19
CA ILE A 13 -3.38 -5.21 -14.23
C ILE A 13 -3.53 -4.23 -13.06
N VAL A 14 -2.41 -3.83 -12.45
CA VAL A 14 -2.45 -2.92 -11.28
C VAL A 14 -2.98 -1.55 -11.70
N SER A 15 -2.58 -1.01 -12.85
CA SER A 15 -3.09 0.29 -13.34
C SER A 15 -4.61 0.27 -13.54
N VAL A 16 -5.16 -0.80 -14.10
CA VAL A 16 -6.61 -0.97 -14.25
C VAL A 16 -7.30 -1.00 -12.88
N LEU A 17 -6.77 -1.76 -11.92
CA LEU A 17 -7.35 -1.86 -10.57
C LEU A 17 -7.29 -0.52 -9.81
N VAL A 18 -6.18 0.22 -9.92
CA VAL A 18 -6.07 1.57 -9.35
C VAL A 18 -7.03 2.54 -10.02
N GLY A 19 -7.20 2.44 -11.35
CA GLY A 19 -8.20 3.20 -12.10
C GLY A 19 -9.62 2.95 -11.59
N LEU A 20 -10.00 1.67 -11.41
CA LEU A 20 -11.30 1.30 -10.86
C LEU A 20 -11.49 1.82 -9.42
N ALA A 21 -10.46 1.72 -8.58
CA ALA A 21 -10.49 2.26 -7.22
C ALA A 21 -10.69 3.78 -7.20
N THR A 22 -10.07 4.49 -8.16
CA THR A 22 -10.20 5.93 -8.35
C THR A 22 -11.63 6.29 -8.75
N ILE A 23 -12.19 5.60 -9.75
CA ILE A 23 -13.58 5.80 -10.19
C ILE A 23 -14.55 5.56 -9.02
N ALA A 24 -14.39 4.47 -8.28
CA ALA A 24 -15.22 4.17 -7.11
C ALA A 24 -15.13 5.28 -6.04
N THR A 25 -13.94 5.82 -5.80
CA THR A 25 -13.72 6.91 -4.84
C THR A 25 -14.36 8.22 -5.31
N VAL A 26 -14.26 8.55 -6.61
CA VAL A 26 -14.94 9.71 -7.20
C VAL A 26 -16.46 9.57 -7.09
N LEU A 27 -17.00 8.40 -7.44
CA LEU A 27 -18.43 8.11 -7.32
C LEU A 27 -18.91 8.22 -5.86
N ARG A 28 -18.11 7.77 -4.90
CA ARG A 28 -18.39 7.93 -3.47
C ARG A 28 -18.51 9.40 -3.08
N VAL A 29 -17.57 10.25 -3.50
CA VAL A 29 -17.61 11.70 -3.22
C VAL A 29 -18.82 12.34 -3.88
N PHE A 30 -19.07 12.01 -5.15
CA PHE A 30 -20.23 12.51 -5.88
C PHE A 30 -21.55 12.14 -5.18
N ALA A 31 -21.71 10.88 -4.75
CA ALA A 31 -22.88 10.43 -4.02
C ALA A 31 -23.07 11.19 -2.68
N ARG A 32 -21.98 11.47 -1.97
CA ARG A 32 -22.01 12.24 -0.71
C ARG A 32 -22.41 13.69 -0.93
N LEU A 33 -21.83 14.36 -1.94
CA LEU A 33 -22.18 15.72 -2.32
C LEU A 33 -23.66 15.80 -2.72
N LYS A 34 -24.13 14.85 -3.54
CA LYS A 34 -25.54 14.78 -3.96
C LYS A 34 -26.50 14.60 -2.78
N ARG A 35 -26.12 13.79 -1.79
CA ARG A 35 -26.90 13.57 -0.56
C ARG A 35 -26.68 14.65 0.52
N ARG A 36 -25.85 15.68 0.26
CA ARG A 36 -25.44 16.72 1.22
C ARG A 36 -24.91 16.16 2.54
N VAL A 37 -24.22 15.02 2.46
CA VAL A 37 -23.62 14.35 3.60
C VAL A 37 -22.24 14.94 3.85
N LYS A 38 -21.95 15.33 5.11
CA LYS A 38 -20.63 15.85 5.48
C LYS A 38 -19.55 14.80 5.24
N ILE A 39 -18.40 15.27 4.75
CA ILE A 39 -17.16 14.50 4.66
C ILE A 39 -16.68 14.25 6.09
N GLU A 40 -16.42 12.99 6.40
CA GLU A 40 -15.97 12.57 7.72
C GLU A 40 -14.63 11.85 7.64
N ILE A 41 -14.11 11.41 8.79
CA ILE A 41 -12.80 10.76 8.92
C ILE A 41 -12.65 9.57 7.94
N ASP A 42 -13.73 8.82 7.69
CA ASP A 42 -13.69 7.66 6.80
C ASP A 42 -13.33 8.03 5.35
N ASP A 43 -13.74 9.22 4.90
CA ASP A 43 -13.46 9.72 3.56
C ASP A 43 -12.02 10.21 3.43
N TYR A 44 -11.49 10.91 4.45
CA TYR A 44 -10.07 11.28 4.51
C TYR A 44 -9.16 10.05 4.51
N LEU A 45 -9.53 9.00 5.25
CA LEU A 45 -8.81 7.72 5.24
C LEU A 45 -8.90 7.04 3.87
N CYS A 46 -10.05 7.12 3.20
CA CYS A 46 -10.21 6.59 1.84
C CYS A 46 -9.31 7.31 0.82
N PHE A 47 -9.24 8.65 0.88
CA PHE A 47 -8.33 9.42 0.02
C PHE A 47 -6.86 9.13 0.33
N THR A 48 -6.51 8.99 1.62
CA THR A 48 -5.16 8.62 2.04
C THR A 48 -4.78 7.23 1.51
N ALA A 49 -5.70 6.26 1.57
CA ALA A 49 -5.49 4.94 0.98
C ALA A 49 -5.31 5.03 -0.54
N LEU A 50 -6.12 5.83 -1.24
CA LEU A 50 -5.97 6.01 -2.69
C LEU A 50 -4.63 6.65 -3.05
N PHE A 51 -4.17 7.65 -2.29
CA PHE A 51 -2.87 8.27 -2.48
C PHE A 51 -1.72 7.26 -2.30
N LEU A 52 -1.76 6.46 -1.23
CA LEU A 52 -0.76 5.40 -0.99
C LEU A 52 -0.80 4.33 -2.10
N LEU A 53 -1.98 4.01 -2.62
CA LEU A 53 -2.15 3.07 -3.73
C LEU A 53 -1.51 3.58 -5.03
N TYR A 54 -1.63 4.88 -5.33
CA TYR A 54 -0.88 5.50 -6.42
C TYR A 54 0.63 5.45 -6.19
N GLY A 55 1.08 5.69 -4.96
CA GLY A 55 2.49 5.52 -4.57
C GLY A 55 3.02 4.12 -4.90
N MET A 56 2.26 3.08 -4.54
CA MET A 56 2.61 1.69 -4.87
C MET A 56 2.60 1.42 -6.38
N LEU A 57 1.67 2.00 -7.14
CA LEU A 57 1.66 1.87 -8.60
C LEU A 57 2.92 2.48 -9.22
N VAL A 58 3.32 3.67 -8.78
CA VAL A 58 4.56 4.32 -9.24
C VAL A 58 5.79 3.49 -8.87
N GLN A 59 5.84 2.97 -7.63
CA GLN A 59 6.90 2.07 -7.19
C GLN A 59 6.97 0.81 -8.07
N LEU A 60 5.84 0.18 -8.39
CA LEU A 60 5.78 -0.99 -9.27
C LEU A 60 6.31 -0.66 -10.69
N ILE A 61 5.95 0.49 -11.25
CA ILE A 61 6.45 0.93 -12.56
C ILE A 61 7.98 1.02 -12.53
N PHE A 62 8.55 1.69 -11.52
CA PHE A 62 10.01 1.74 -11.36
C PHE A 62 10.61 0.35 -11.13
N TRP A 63 9.95 -0.50 -10.33
CA TRP A 63 10.45 -1.82 -10.02
C TRP A 63 10.58 -2.69 -11.28
N CYS A 64 9.59 -2.61 -12.18
CA CYS A 64 9.61 -3.31 -13.46
C CYS A 64 10.54 -2.65 -14.49
N ALA A 65 10.65 -1.31 -14.50
CA ALA A 65 11.44 -0.58 -15.51
C ALA A 65 12.95 -0.57 -15.23
N ILE A 66 13.34 -0.40 -13.96
CA ILE A 66 14.75 -0.25 -13.55
C ILE A 66 15.19 -1.25 -12.48
N GLY A 67 14.26 -1.86 -11.75
CA GLY A 67 14.58 -2.88 -10.73
C GLY A 67 14.55 -4.32 -11.25
N GLY A 68 14.19 -4.54 -12.52
CA GLY A 68 14.12 -5.87 -13.13
C GLY A 68 13.04 -6.81 -12.54
N ASN A 69 12.02 -6.25 -11.88
CA ASN A 69 10.88 -7.03 -11.42
C ASN A 69 10.14 -7.71 -12.59
N GLY A 70 9.84 -8.99 -12.44
CA GLY A 70 9.26 -9.81 -13.50
C GLY A 70 10.27 -10.56 -14.36
N THR A 71 11.57 -10.41 -14.11
CA THR A 71 12.66 -11.21 -14.71
C THR A 71 13.17 -12.25 -13.69
N HIS A 72 13.71 -13.38 -14.16
CA HIS A 72 14.23 -14.42 -13.26
C HIS A 72 15.48 -13.94 -12.52
N PHE A 73 15.60 -14.23 -11.23
CA PHE A 73 16.65 -13.69 -10.35
C PHE A 73 18.08 -13.92 -10.90
N SER A 74 18.33 -15.08 -11.50
CA SER A 74 19.65 -15.44 -12.06
C SER A 74 20.08 -14.59 -13.25
N GLU A 75 19.14 -13.89 -13.90
CA GLU A 75 19.41 -13.07 -15.08
C GLU A 75 19.67 -11.61 -14.74
N LEU A 76 19.48 -11.20 -13.48
CA LEU A 76 19.71 -9.83 -13.05
C LEU A 76 21.18 -9.57 -12.70
N SER A 77 21.70 -8.43 -13.13
CA SER A 77 23.01 -7.95 -12.68
C SER A 77 22.98 -7.59 -11.19
N PRO A 78 24.11 -7.70 -10.47
CA PRO A 78 24.22 -7.31 -9.06
C PRO A 78 23.77 -5.87 -8.80
N GLU A 79 24.06 -4.96 -9.73
CA GLU A 79 23.64 -3.55 -9.65
C GLU A 79 22.11 -3.40 -9.69
N THR A 80 21.45 -4.17 -10.56
CA THR A 80 19.98 -4.15 -10.65
C THR A 80 19.35 -4.73 -9.39
N LEU A 81 19.96 -5.75 -8.78
CA LEU A 81 19.51 -6.33 -7.51
C LEU A 81 19.60 -5.34 -6.35
N ILE A 82 20.60 -4.45 -6.33
CA ILE A 82 20.66 -3.35 -5.36
C ILE A 82 19.48 -2.39 -5.55
N ILE A 83 19.16 -2.01 -6.79
CA ILE A 83 18.01 -1.15 -7.11
C ILE A 83 16.70 -1.85 -6.71
N PHE A 84 16.57 -3.14 -7.03
CA PHE A 84 15.45 -3.98 -6.63
C PHE A 84 15.25 -3.92 -5.11
N GLY A 85 16.31 -4.13 -4.33
CA GLY A 85 16.24 -4.11 -2.86
C GLY A 85 15.80 -2.75 -2.29
N LYS A 86 16.28 -1.65 -2.88
CA LYS A 86 15.89 -0.28 -2.50
C LYS A 86 14.41 0.01 -2.79
N ILE A 87 13.91 -0.40 -3.96
CA ILE A 87 12.50 -0.24 -4.31
C ILE A 87 11.63 -1.15 -3.43
N PHE A 88 12.09 -2.38 -3.18
CA PHE A 88 11.36 -3.35 -2.37
C PHE A 88 11.16 -2.85 -0.94
N ILE A 89 12.20 -2.30 -0.29
CA ILE A 89 12.04 -1.76 1.07
C ILE A 89 11.12 -0.53 1.09
N ALA A 90 11.19 0.34 0.08
CA ALA A 90 10.28 1.48 -0.02
C ALA A 90 8.82 1.01 -0.19
N ASN A 91 8.59 0.03 -1.06
CA ASN A 91 7.28 -0.58 -1.29
C ASN A 91 6.75 -1.28 -0.02
N GLN A 92 7.64 -1.88 0.77
CA GLN A 92 7.31 -2.52 2.03
C GLN A 92 6.68 -1.52 3.02
N PHE A 93 7.31 -0.35 3.20
CA PHE A 93 6.77 0.72 4.05
C PHE A 93 5.44 1.26 3.54
N THR A 94 5.32 1.51 2.23
CA THR A 94 4.07 2.00 1.63
C THR A 94 2.94 0.99 1.78
N TYR A 95 3.22 -0.31 1.57
CA TYR A 95 2.25 -1.39 1.77
C TYR A 95 1.77 -1.48 3.22
N PHE A 96 2.70 -1.39 4.18
CA PHE A 96 2.37 -1.44 5.61
C PHE A 96 1.64 -0.20 6.13
N ALA A 97 1.74 0.94 5.44
CA ALA A 97 0.87 2.08 5.68
C ALA A 97 -0.51 1.92 5.01
N LEU A 98 -0.55 1.42 3.77
CA LEU A 98 -1.78 1.29 2.98
C LEU A 98 -2.77 0.31 3.61
N CYS A 99 -2.32 -0.90 3.93
CA CYS A 99 -3.19 -1.97 4.46
C CYS A 99 -4.03 -1.56 5.68
N PRO A 100 -3.44 -0.99 6.76
CA PRO A 100 -4.22 -0.58 7.92
C PRO A 100 -5.14 0.61 7.62
N VAL A 101 -4.67 1.62 6.88
CA VAL A 101 -5.49 2.80 6.51
C VAL A 101 -6.74 2.37 5.74
N LEU A 102 -6.58 1.45 4.77
CA LEU A 102 -7.70 0.91 3.99
C LEU A 102 -8.68 0.13 4.87
N LYS A 103 -8.21 -0.76 5.75
CA LYS A 103 -9.09 -1.52 6.65
C LYS A 103 -9.84 -0.61 7.62
N ILE A 104 -9.15 0.37 8.22
CA ILE A 104 -9.76 1.32 9.16
C ILE A 104 -10.79 2.20 8.42
N SER A 105 -10.52 2.63 7.19
CA SER A 105 -11.50 3.37 6.36
C SER A 105 -12.80 2.58 6.17
N ILE A 106 -12.70 1.29 5.81
CA ILE A 106 -13.87 0.41 5.65
C ILE A 106 -14.63 0.24 6.95
N ILE A 107 -13.94 0.00 8.07
CA ILE A 107 -14.59 -0.18 9.37
C ILE A 107 -15.29 1.10 9.81
N CYS A 108 -14.65 2.27 9.67
CA CYS A 108 -15.28 3.56 9.97
C CYS A 108 -16.52 3.80 9.11
N PHE A 109 -16.48 3.44 7.83
CA PHE A 109 -17.66 3.50 6.95
C PHE A 109 -18.79 2.57 7.42
N TYR A 110 -18.50 1.33 7.82
CA TYR A 110 -19.53 0.43 8.33
C TYR A 110 -20.11 0.88 9.67
N ARG A 111 -19.31 1.44 10.57
CA ARG A 111 -19.81 2.02 11.83
C ARG A 111 -20.81 3.16 11.60
N ARG A 112 -20.74 3.82 10.46
CA ARG A 112 -21.72 4.85 10.09
C ARG A 112 -23.04 4.27 9.59
N ILE A 113 -23.00 3.13 8.90
CA ILE A 113 -24.19 2.47 8.35
C ILE A 113 -24.93 1.67 9.42
N PHE A 114 -24.19 0.93 10.24
CA PHE A 114 -24.75 0.06 11.27
C PHE A 114 -24.73 0.76 12.64
N SER A 115 -25.89 0.82 13.31
CA SER A 115 -26.08 1.51 14.59
C SER A 115 -26.05 0.59 15.83
N GLY A 116 -25.64 -0.67 15.67
CA GLY A 116 -25.62 -1.64 16.78
C GLY A 116 -24.51 -1.36 17.80
N ALA A 117 -24.85 -1.26 19.08
CA ALA A 117 -23.88 -0.99 20.16
C ALA A 117 -22.77 -2.07 20.25
N THR A 118 -23.13 -3.35 20.12
CA THR A 118 -22.15 -4.45 20.07
C THR A 118 -21.25 -4.34 18.84
N PHE A 119 -21.83 -4.00 17.68
CA PHE A 119 -21.07 -3.78 16.46
C PHE A 119 -20.07 -2.63 16.61
N HIS A 120 -20.46 -1.50 17.20
CA HIS A 120 -19.57 -0.37 17.45
C HIS A 120 -18.43 -0.69 18.41
N ARG A 121 -18.67 -1.49 19.46
CA ARG A 121 -17.62 -1.93 20.40
C ARG A 121 -16.62 -2.87 19.73
N ILE A 122 -17.10 -3.88 19.03
CA ILE A 122 -16.24 -4.86 18.33
C ILE A 122 -15.43 -4.18 17.23
N SER A 123 -16.06 -3.32 16.41
CA SER A 123 -15.36 -2.59 15.36
C SER A 123 -14.31 -1.61 15.90
N ALA A 124 -14.55 -0.98 17.05
CA ALA A 124 -13.54 -0.15 17.71
C ALA A 124 -12.34 -0.98 18.19
N LEU A 125 -12.59 -2.16 18.78
CA LEU A 125 -11.53 -3.09 19.16
C LEU A 125 -10.71 -3.56 17.95
N ILE A 126 -11.38 -3.91 16.84
CA ILE A 126 -10.70 -4.33 15.60
C ILE A 126 -9.84 -3.20 15.03
N ASN A 127 -10.33 -1.95 15.02
CA ASN A 127 -9.53 -0.80 14.60
C ASN A 127 -8.26 -0.63 15.45
N TRP A 128 -8.38 -0.80 16.78
CA TRP A 128 -7.23 -0.77 17.68
C TRP A 128 -6.22 -1.89 17.38
N LEU A 129 -6.70 -3.13 17.18
CA LEU A 129 -5.83 -4.25 16.82
C LEU A 129 -5.11 -4.04 15.49
N ILE A 130 -5.79 -3.49 14.49
CA ILE A 130 -5.18 -3.13 13.20
C ILE A 130 -4.11 -2.06 13.38
N GLY A 131 -4.36 -1.04 14.20
CA GLY A 131 -3.40 0.02 14.51
C GLY A 131 -2.16 -0.51 15.23
N LEU A 132 -2.35 -1.38 16.23
CA LEU A 132 -1.25 -2.04 16.95
C LEU A 132 -0.42 -2.93 16.02
N TRP A 133 -1.08 -3.72 15.18
CA TRP A 133 -0.39 -4.55 14.18
C TRP A 133 0.41 -3.71 13.19
N ALA A 134 -0.17 -2.59 12.72
CA ALA A 134 0.51 -1.65 11.83
C ALA A 134 1.76 -1.06 12.48
N ALA A 135 1.66 -0.61 13.73
CA ALA A 135 2.81 -0.08 14.47
C ALA A 135 3.90 -1.14 14.66
N ALA A 136 3.51 -2.36 15.04
CA ALA A 136 4.44 -3.47 15.22
C ALA A 136 5.17 -3.82 13.93
N ILE A 137 4.47 -3.98 12.80
CA ILE A 137 5.10 -4.37 11.54
C ILE A 137 5.95 -3.24 10.95
N PHE A 138 5.53 -1.99 11.12
CA PHE A 138 6.32 -0.83 10.72
C PHE A 138 7.65 -0.78 11.48
N LEU A 139 7.60 -1.03 12.80
CA LEU A 139 8.80 -1.12 13.62
C LEU A 139 9.68 -2.30 13.22
N THR A 140 9.09 -3.49 13.02
CA THR A 140 9.84 -4.66 12.54
C THR A 140 10.57 -4.35 11.23
N CYS A 141 9.93 -3.65 10.29
CA CYS A 141 10.59 -3.29 9.03
C CYS A 141 11.67 -2.22 9.16
N ALA A 142 11.47 -1.27 10.08
CA ALA A 142 12.50 -0.29 10.40
C ALA A 142 13.71 -0.93 11.13
N LEU A 143 13.49 -2.04 11.85
CA LEU A 143 14.49 -2.71 12.67
C LEU A 143 15.05 -4.01 12.08
N GLN A 144 14.51 -4.50 10.95
CA GLN A 144 14.86 -5.81 10.40
C GLN A 144 16.34 -5.99 10.03
N CYS A 145 17.04 -4.90 9.70
CA CYS A 145 18.45 -4.93 9.33
C CYS A 145 19.20 -3.74 9.94
N ARG A 146 20.32 -4.03 10.58
CA ARG A 146 21.27 -3.04 11.09
C ARG A 146 22.67 -3.45 10.63
N PRO A 147 23.36 -2.64 9.80
CA PRO A 147 22.89 -1.40 9.16
C PRO A 147 21.81 -1.65 8.08
N LEU A 148 20.85 -0.73 7.95
CA LEU A 148 19.75 -0.83 6.96
C LEU A 148 20.26 -1.05 5.53
N ARG A 149 21.44 -0.50 5.24
CA ARG A 149 22.13 -0.62 3.95
C ARG A 149 22.47 -2.07 3.59
N GLY A 150 22.66 -2.94 4.59
CA GLY A 150 22.84 -4.39 4.42
C GLY A 150 21.62 -5.12 3.83
N TYR A 151 20.47 -4.44 3.76
CA TYR A 151 19.28 -4.98 3.13
C TYR A 151 19.46 -5.20 1.63
N TRP A 152 19.98 -4.17 0.93
CA TRP A 152 20.20 -4.21 -0.52
C TRP A 152 21.67 -4.39 -0.91
N ASP A 153 22.62 -4.16 -0.01
CA ASP A 153 24.05 -4.31 -0.25
C ASP A 153 24.65 -5.38 0.66
N LYS A 154 24.88 -6.58 0.11
CA LYS A 154 25.40 -7.74 0.86
C LYS A 154 26.90 -7.66 1.15
N SER A 155 27.61 -6.66 0.63
CA SER A 155 29.02 -6.45 0.95
C SER A 155 29.23 -5.82 2.34
N VAL A 156 28.16 -5.27 2.93
CA VAL A 156 28.20 -4.64 4.25
C VAL A 156 28.13 -5.72 5.33
N PRO A 157 29.10 -5.75 6.28
CA PRO A 157 29.06 -6.69 7.40
C PRO A 157 27.83 -6.42 8.29
N ALA A 158 27.28 -7.51 8.83
CA ALA A 158 26.16 -7.49 9.78
C ALA A 158 26.57 -6.89 11.13
#